data_AF-A0A8H3W0M9-F1
#
_entry.id   AF-A0A8H3W0M9-F1
#
_cell.length_a   1.000
_cell.length_b   1.000
_cell.length_c   1.000
_cell.angle_alpha   90.00
_cell.angle_beta   90.00
_cell.angle_gamma   90.00
#
_symmetry.space_group_name_H-M   'P 1'
#
loop_
_entity.id
_entity.type
_entity.pdbx_description
1 polymer ?
#
loop_
_entity_poly.entity_id
_entity_poly.type
_entity_poly.pdbx_seq_one_letter_code
_entity_poly.pdbx_strand_id
1 'polypeptide(L)'
;WYTIVEEFSERSLTFGDDKLPALAGVASRFGSTKIGNSYIAGLWADEILKGLLWRARTSGPSGKEISPHLRLPAKPRAPSWSWASIEGEILFPMRAGKGPWQPHASIQLLRIDMNVAMNDFAAPNVEGALMLRGLIAKMRYAPGNRSKRSDAVHEGSLAFEGETRYGGTITMDRDRAVARDCWALVVGQRHTDILSLEEVDHNKFKRIGCGSRDLKLHGDNSFSLTDISLI
;
A
#
# COMPACT_ATOMS: atom_id res chain seq x y z
N TRP A 1 -10.34 -10.85 -7.72
CA TRP A 1 -10.38 -9.40 -7.51
C TRP A 1 -9.07 -8.72 -7.89
N TYR A 2 -7.96 -8.94 -7.16
CA TYR A 2 -6.70 -8.21 -7.38
C TYR A 2 -6.19 -8.22 -8.83
N THR A 3 -6.35 -9.31 -9.56
CA THR A 3 -6.04 -9.37 -11.01
C THR A 3 -6.78 -8.32 -11.83
N ILE A 4 -8.07 -8.16 -11.58
CA ILE A 4 -8.92 -7.19 -12.27
C ILE A 4 -8.46 -5.77 -11.94
N VAL A 5 -8.09 -5.52 -10.67
CA VAL A 5 -7.61 -4.21 -10.23
C VAL A 5 -6.29 -3.84 -10.91
N GLU A 6 -5.34 -4.77 -11.02
CA GLU A 6 -4.08 -4.54 -11.72
C GLU A 6 -4.32 -4.20 -13.20
N GLU A 7 -5.05 -5.07 -13.92
CA GLU A 7 -5.37 -4.87 -15.35
C GLU A 7 -6.18 -3.60 -15.60
N PHE A 8 -7.03 -3.20 -14.64
CA PHE A 8 -7.77 -1.95 -14.73
C PHE A 8 -6.86 -0.74 -14.49
N SER A 9 -5.91 -0.83 -13.55
CA SER A 9 -4.98 0.27 -13.24
C SER A 9 -4.01 0.60 -14.37
N GLU A 10 -3.79 -0.33 -15.30
CA GLU A 10 -3.02 -0.14 -16.54
C GLU A 10 -3.71 0.81 -17.54
N ARG A 11 -5.01 1.06 -17.35
CA ARG A 11 -5.79 1.89 -18.26
C ARG A 11 -5.64 3.35 -17.90
N SER A 12 -5.53 4.20 -18.93
CA SER A 12 -5.58 5.65 -18.76
C SER A 12 -7.03 6.11 -18.64
N LEU A 13 -7.45 6.48 -17.44
CA LEU A 13 -8.77 7.07 -17.20
C LEU A 13 -8.78 8.53 -17.61
N THR A 14 -9.81 8.94 -18.36
CA THR A 14 -10.05 10.36 -18.69
C THR A 14 -10.43 11.16 -17.44
N PHE A 15 -11.22 10.54 -16.56
CA PHE A 15 -11.67 11.12 -15.29
C PHE A 15 -11.18 10.24 -14.15
N GLY A 16 -10.11 10.68 -13.48
CA GLY A 16 -9.51 9.89 -12.41
C GLY A 16 -10.48 9.64 -11.25
N ASP A 17 -11.36 10.59 -10.94
CA ASP A 17 -12.33 10.47 -9.84
C ASP A 17 -13.28 9.27 -10.00
N ASP A 18 -13.42 8.76 -11.23
CA ASP A 18 -14.23 7.59 -11.55
C ASP A 18 -13.49 6.26 -11.33
N LYS A 19 -12.28 6.24 -10.74
CA LYS A 19 -11.49 5.00 -10.58
C LYS A 19 -12.21 3.89 -9.80
N LEU A 20 -12.92 4.26 -8.72
CA LEU A 20 -13.76 3.31 -7.97
C LEU A 20 -15.13 3.08 -8.65
N PRO A 21 -15.90 4.13 -9.02
CA PRO A 21 -17.17 3.95 -9.74
C PRO A 21 -17.08 3.13 -11.03
N ALA A 22 -16.02 3.29 -11.82
CA ALA A 22 -15.83 2.57 -13.09
C ALA A 22 -15.64 1.05 -12.90
N LEU A 23 -15.25 0.60 -11.71
CA LEU A 23 -15.19 -0.82 -11.35
C LEU A 23 -16.40 -1.32 -10.55
N ALA A 24 -17.35 -0.45 -10.21
CA ALA A 24 -18.46 -0.76 -9.29
C ALA A 24 -19.27 -1.98 -9.73
N GLY A 25 -19.58 -2.11 -11.02
CA GLY A 25 -20.34 -3.24 -11.55
C GLY A 25 -19.60 -4.57 -11.41
N VAL A 26 -18.28 -4.56 -11.61
CA VAL A 26 -17.43 -5.76 -11.44
C VAL A 26 -17.26 -6.08 -9.95
N ALA A 27 -17.07 -5.06 -9.11
CA ALA A 27 -17.01 -5.20 -7.66
C ALA A 27 -18.28 -5.82 -7.10
N SER A 28 -19.45 -5.33 -7.50
CA SER A 28 -20.76 -5.85 -7.09
C SER A 28 -20.94 -7.32 -7.46
N ARG A 29 -20.60 -7.70 -8.71
CA ARG A 29 -20.64 -9.12 -9.13
C ARG A 29 -19.66 -9.98 -8.34
N PHE A 30 -18.44 -9.52 -8.11
CA PHE A 30 -17.48 -10.26 -7.29
C PHE A 30 -17.96 -10.42 -5.84
N GLY A 31 -18.52 -9.36 -5.25
CA GLY A 31 -19.09 -9.36 -3.91
C GLY A 31 -20.24 -10.36 -3.75
N SER A 32 -21.10 -10.49 -4.76
CA SER A 32 -22.19 -11.49 -4.74
C SER A 32 -21.71 -12.93 -4.62
N THR A 33 -20.45 -13.22 -5.00
CA THR A 33 -19.85 -14.57 -4.84
C THR A 33 -19.19 -14.79 -3.48
N LYS A 34 -19.01 -13.74 -2.68
CA LYS A 34 -18.39 -13.76 -1.35
C LYS A 34 -19.39 -13.31 -0.29
N ILE A 35 -20.26 -14.23 0.14
CA ILE A 35 -21.28 -13.97 1.16
C ILE A 35 -20.65 -13.38 2.43
N GLY A 36 -21.20 -12.27 2.90
CA GLY A 36 -20.80 -11.62 4.16
C GLY A 36 -19.53 -10.76 4.07
N ASN A 37 -18.91 -10.65 2.90
CA ASN A 37 -17.72 -9.83 2.72
C ASN A 37 -18.06 -8.39 2.35
N SER A 38 -17.37 -7.43 2.95
CA SER A 38 -17.60 -6.00 2.72
C SER A 38 -16.55 -5.40 1.80
N TYR A 39 -17.00 -4.66 0.81
CA TYR A 39 -16.17 -3.85 -0.07
C TYR A 39 -15.99 -2.45 0.50
N ILE A 40 -14.74 -2.02 0.60
CA ILE A 40 -14.33 -0.73 1.16
C ILE A 40 -13.26 -0.09 0.30
N ALA A 41 -13.57 1.06 -0.29
CA ALA A 41 -12.64 1.89 -1.06
C ALA A 41 -11.72 1.09 -2.02
N GLY A 42 -12.24 0.12 -2.78
CA GLY A 42 -11.42 -0.67 -3.71
C GLY A 42 -10.88 -2.00 -3.19
N LEU A 43 -11.07 -2.30 -1.91
CA LEU A 43 -10.53 -3.47 -1.23
C LEU A 43 -11.65 -4.27 -0.54
N TRP A 44 -11.35 -5.51 -0.16
CA TRP A 44 -12.26 -6.38 0.58
C TRP A 44 -11.85 -6.48 2.04
N ALA A 45 -12.82 -6.39 2.95
CA ALA A 45 -12.57 -6.37 4.39
C ALA A 45 -11.92 -7.68 4.89
N ASP A 46 -12.34 -8.84 4.37
CA ASP A 46 -11.78 -10.17 4.72
C ASP A 46 -10.28 -10.31 4.39
N GLU A 47 -9.84 -9.62 3.35
CA GLU A 47 -8.47 -9.63 2.85
C GLU A 47 -7.82 -8.26 2.98
N ILE A 48 -8.26 -7.39 3.91
CA ILE A 48 -7.82 -5.98 3.91
C ILE A 48 -6.31 -5.85 4.11
N LEU A 49 -5.73 -6.57 5.08
CA LEU A 49 -4.29 -6.52 5.35
C LEU A 49 -3.45 -6.92 4.13
N LYS A 50 -3.96 -7.91 3.40
CA LYS A 50 -3.40 -8.37 2.13
C LYS A 50 -3.59 -7.32 1.03
N GLY A 51 -4.77 -6.71 0.96
CA GLY A 51 -5.12 -5.63 0.06
C GLY A 51 -4.26 -4.38 0.26
N LEU A 52 -3.77 -4.13 1.47
CA LEU A 52 -2.83 -3.04 1.76
C LEU A 52 -1.45 -3.24 1.14
N LEU A 53 -1.12 -4.39 0.55
CA LEU A 53 0.21 -4.63 0.00
C LEU A 53 0.35 -4.31 -1.49
N TRP A 54 -0.62 -3.60 -2.08
CA TRP A 54 -0.43 -3.08 -3.44
C TRP A 54 0.85 -2.24 -3.51
N ARG A 55 1.53 -2.26 -4.65
CA ARG A 55 2.67 -1.39 -4.95
C ARG A 55 2.44 -0.77 -6.30
N ALA A 56 2.84 0.48 -6.43
CA ALA A 56 2.90 1.09 -7.73
C ALA A 56 3.93 0.37 -8.61
N ARG A 57 3.57 0.06 -9.86
CA ARG A 57 4.48 -0.62 -10.79
C ARG A 57 5.57 0.37 -11.24
N THR A 58 6.82 -0.08 -11.21
CA THR A 58 8.01 0.76 -11.47
C THR A 58 8.69 0.42 -12.80
N SER A 59 8.43 -0.76 -13.34
CA SER A 59 8.97 -1.24 -14.61
C SER A 59 7.96 -2.13 -15.32
N GLY A 60 7.98 -2.07 -16.65
CA GLY A 60 7.15 -2.93 -17.50
C GLY A 60 7.82 -4.25 -17.84
N PRO A 61 7.09 -5.17 -18.52
CA PRO A 61 7.60 -6.48 -18.91
C PRO A 61 8.87 -6.45 -19.79
N SER A 62 9.15 -5.31 -20.43
CA SER A 62 10.32 -5.09 -21.28
C SER A 62 11.48 -4.39 -20.55
N GLY A 63 11.40 -4.21 -19.22
CA GLY A 63 12.35 -3.41 -18.45
C GLY A 63 12.26 -1.90 -18.72
N LYS A 64 11.37 -1.48 -19.64
CA LYS A 64 11.08 -0.07 -19.89
C LYS A 64 10.36 0.53 -18.70
N GLU A 65 10.81 1.71 -18.30
CA GLU A 65 10.20 2.52 -17.25
C GLU A 65 8.74 2.80 -17.61
N ILE A 66 7.82 2.31 -16.78
CA ILE A 66 6.41 2.68 -16.85
C ILE A 66 6.31 3.98 -16.06
N SER A 67 6.23 5.09 -16.80
CA SER A 67 6.04 6.47 -16.35
C SER A 67 6.67 6.84 -14.99
N PRO A 68 7.70 7.73 -14.94
CA PRO A 68 8.30 8.20 -13.68
C PRO A 68 7.35 8.89 -12.70
N HIS A 69 6.09 9.09 -13.08
CA HIS A 69 5.14 9.94 -12.37
C HIS A 69 3.84 9.19 -12.13
N LEU A 70 3.81 8.27 -11.17
CA LEU A 70 2.58 8.14 -10.41
C LEU A 70 2.37 9.47 -9.70
N ARG A 71 1.21 10.06 -9.97
CA ARG A 71 0.83 11.36 -9.44
C ARG A 71 -0.21 11.11 -8.39
N LEU A 72 -0.08 11.80 -7.26
CA LEU A 72 -1.25 12.01 -6.44
C LEU A 72 -2.25 12.83 -7.25
N PRO A 73 -3.54 12.46 -7.25
CA PRO A 73 -4.56 13.31 -7.84
C PRO A 73 -4.54 14.67 -7.13
N ALA A 74 -4.90 15.73 -7.86
CA ALA A 74 -4.90 17.10 -7.31
C ALA A 74 -5.86 17.24 -6.12
N LYS A 75 -6.88 16.38 -6.04
CA LYS A 75 -7.79 16.26 -4.91
C LYS A 75 -7.82 14.79 -4.44
N PRO A 76 -7.76 14.52 -3.12
CA PRO A 76 -7.98 13.18 -2.61
C PRO A 76 -9.37 12.66 -3.01
N ARG A 77 -9.44 11.43 -3.53
CA ARG A 77 -10.69 10.77 -3.94
C ARG A 77 -10.93 9.41 -3.27
N ALA A 78 -9.93 8.95 -2.53
CA ALA A 78 -9.93 7.70 -1.79
C ALA A 78 -8.95 7.84 -0.60
N PRO A 79 -9.11 7.04 0.47
CA PRO A 79 -8.16 7.01 1.59
C PRO A 79 -6.76 6.62 1.11
N SER A 80 -5.69 7.05 1.79
CA SER A 80 -4.33 6.83 1.26
C SER A 80 -3.95 5.34 1.20
N TRP A 81 -4.62 4.50 1.98
CA TRP A 81 -4.47 3.05 1.97
C TRP A 81 -5.15 2.35 0.79
N SER A 82 -6.05 3.02 0.06
CA SER A 82 -6.68 2.50 -1.15
C SER A 82 -5.74 2.59 -2.35
N TRP A 83 -5.73 1.57 -3.21
CA TRP A 83 -5.02 1.60 -4.50
C TRP A 83 -5.58 2.67 -5.47
N ALA A 84 -6.80 3.14 -5.21
CA ALA A 84 -7.42 4.19 -6.00
C ALA A 84 -6.94 5.61 -5.62
N SER A 85 -6.16 5.74 -4.54
CA SER A 85 -5.64 7.02 -4.05
C SER A 85 -4.56 7.66 -4.94
N ILE A 86 -3.96 6.87 -5.82
CA ILE A 86 -2.92 7.32 -6.75
C ILE A 86 -3.33 7.16 -8.22
N GLU A 87 -2.65 7.87 -9.11
CA GLU A 87 -2.72 7.66 -10.55
C GLU A 87 -1.59 6.76 -11.04
N GLY A 88 -1.93 5.84 -11.93
CA GLY A 88 -0.97 4.93 -12.56
C GLY A 88 -1.18 3.47 -12.18
N GLU A 89 -0.28 2.65 -12.74
CA GLU A 89 -0.32 1.20 -12.65
C GLU A 89 0.09 0.71 -11.27
N ILE A 90 -0.63 -0.27 -10.76
CA ILE A 90 -0.31 -0.94 -9.50
C ILE A 90 -0.20 -2.46 -9.71
N LEU A 91 0.46 -3.13 -8.77
CA LEU A 91 0.57 -4.57 -8.68
C LEU A 91 0.41 -5.03 -7.22
N PHE A 92 0.02 -6.28 -7.02
CA PHE A 92 -0.01 -6.96 -5.73
C PHE A 92 1.11 -8.01 -5.70
N PRO A 93 2.24 -7.77 -4.98
CA PRO A 93 3.46 -8.58 -5.05
C PRO A 93 3.25 -10.08 -4.73
N MET A 94 2.27 -10.37 -3.87
CA MET A 94 1.85 -11.72 -3.52
C MET A 94 1.37 -12.59 -4.68
N ARG A 95 1.09 -12.02 -5.86
CA ARG A 95 0.80 -12.82 -7.07
C ARG A 95 2.01 -13.62 -7.55
N ALA A 96 3.23 -13.20 -7.21
CA ALA A 96 4.48 -13.82 -7.68
C ALA A 96 5.06 -14.86 -6.70
N GLY A 97 4.49 -15.01 -5.50
CA GLY A 97 5.05 -15.86 -4.44
C GLY A 97 4.62 -17.33 -4.51
N LYS A 98 5.50 -18.25 -4.07
CA LYS A 98 5.15 -19.66 -3.83
C LYS A 98 4.37 -19.78 -2.51
N GLY A 99 3.05 -19.92 -2.56
CA GLY A 99 2.18 -20.18 -1.39
C GLY A 99 1.29 -19.01 -0.94
N PRO A 100 0.29 -19.27 -0.08
CA PRO A 100 -0.62 -18.24 0.40
C PRO A 100 0.13 -17.21 1.25
N TRP A 101 -0.21 -15.93 1.05
CA TRP A 101 0.27 -14.85 1.90
C TRP A 101 -0.30 -14.98 3.32
N GLN A 102 0.51 -14.63 4.33
CA GLN A 102 0.12 -14.69 5.73
C GLN A 102 0.43 -13.36 6.45
N PRO A 103 -0.51 -12.80 7.23
CA PRO A 103 -0.25 -11.63 8.04
C PRO A 103 0.78 -11.94 9.13
N HIS A 104 1.58 -10.95 9.47
CA HIS A 104 2.47 -11.04 10.63
C HIS A 104 1.64 -11.20 11.92
N ALA A 105 2.13 -11.96 12.90
CA ALA A 105 1.36 -12.25 14.12
C ALA A 105 1.04 -11.01 14.96
N SER A 106 1.73 -9.89 14.74
CA SER A 106 1.49 -8.63 15.46
C SER A 106 0.48 -7.70 14.80
N ILE A 107 0.09 -7.91 13.54
CA ILE A 107 -0.84 -7.01 12.85
C ILE A 107 -2.29 -7.46 13.07
N GLN A 108 -3.16 -6.54 13.47
CA GLN A 108 -4.57 -6.79 13.70
C GLN A 108 -5.40 -5.62 13.20
N LEU A 109 -6.47 -5.92 12.46
CA LEU A 109 -7.53 -4.96 12.17
C LEU A 109 -8.48 -4.87 13.36
N LEU A 110 -8.61 -3.69 13.94
CA LEU A 110 -9.47 -3.44 15.10
C LEU A 110 -10.86 -2.96 14.67
N ARG A 111 -10.92 -1.99 13.75
CA ARG A 111 -12.17 -1.47 13.18
C ARG A 111 -11.93 -0.75 11.85
N ILE A 112 -13.03 -0.52 11.13
CA ILE A 112 -13.08 0.19 9.86
C ILE A 112 -14.10 1.32 10.00
N ASP A 113 -13.66 2.56 9.86
CA ASP A 113 -14.49 3.75 9.92
C ASP A 113 -14.59 4.35 8.51
N MET A 114 -15.80 4.45 7.93
CA MET A 114 -16.00 4.97 6.57
C MET A 114 -17.03 6.09 6.56
N ASN A 115 -16.89 7.05 5.64
CA ASN A 115 -17.90 8.09 5.41
C ASN A 115 -19.10 7.62 4.56
N VAL A 116 -19.01 6.41 4.00
CA VAL A 116 -20.01 5.79 3.13
C VAL A 116 -20.42 4.42 3.69
N ALA A 117 -21.57 3.91 3.24
CA ALA A 117 -22.01 2.58 3.60
C ALA A 117 -21.02 1.51 3.09
N MET A 118 -20.85 0.44 3.85
CA MET A 118 -20.14 -0.75 3.38
C MET A 118 -20.84 -1.27 2.11
N ASN A 119 -20.07 -1.71 1.11
CA ASN A 119 -20.58 -2.13 -0.19
C ASN A 119 -21.24 -1.02 -1.02
N ASP A 120 -21.01 0.26 -0.71
CA ASP A 120 -21.28 1.33 -1.67
C ASP A 120 -20.22 1.32 -2.78
N PHE A 121 -20.45 0.47 -3.78
CA PHE A 121 -19.49 0.20 -4.84
C PHE A 121 -19.22 1.40 -5.75
N ALA A 122 -20.15 2.35 -5.82
CA ALA A 122 -20.12 3.47 -6.74
C ALA A 122 -19.89 4.83 -6.06
N ALA A 123 -19.70 4.85 -4.74
CA ALA A 123 -19.42 6.08 -4.01
C ALA A 123 -18.17 6.81 -4.57
N PRO A 124 -18.31 8.06 -5.01
CA PRO A 124 -17.16 8.91 -5.29
C PRO A 124 -16.58 9.46 -3.98
N ASN A 125 -15.31 9.86 -4.00
CA ASN A 125 -14.68 10.59 -2.88
C ASN A 125 -14.82 9.90 -1.53
N VAL A 126 -14.48 8.61 -1.50
CA VAL A 126 -14.54 7.80 -0.29
C VAL A 126 -13.48 8.28 0.70
N GLU A 127 -13.88 8.49 1.95
CA GLU A 127 -12.99 8.75 3.08
C GLU A 127 -13.15 7.62 4.10
N GLY A 128 -12.07 7.30 4.80
CA GLY A 128 -12.14 6.26 5.82
C GLY A 128 -10.81 5.98 6.47
N ALA A 129 -10.89 5.39 7.66
CA ALA A 129 -9.76 5.02 8.48
C ALA A 129 -9.81 3.52 8.81
N LEU A 130 -8.65 2.88 8.72
CA LEU A 130 -8.42 1.55 9.27
C LEU A 130 -7.74 1.72 10.63
N MET A 131 -8.39 1.27 11.69
CA MET A 131 -7.74 1.18 12.99
C MET A 131 -6.98 -0.14 13.06
N LEU A 132 -5.67 -0.05 13.16
CA LEU A 132 -4.76 -1.19 13.14
C LEU A 132 -3.95 -1.23 14.42
N ARG A 133 -3.75 -2.42 14.98
CA ARG A 133 -2.67 -2.68 15.95
C ARG A 133 -1.53 -3.35 15.21
N GLY A 134 -0.30 -2.86 15.36
CA GLY A 134 0.85 -3.48 14.69
C GLY A 134 2.19 -3.02 15.24
N LEU A 135 3.26 -3.72 14.83
CA LEU A 135 4.63 -3.29 15.13
C LEU A 135 5.02 -2.16 14.19
N ILE A 136 5.38 -1.01 14.76
CA ILE A 136 5.78 0.18 14.02
C ILE A 136 7.10 0.75 14.54
N ALA A 137 7.96 1.21 13.64
CA ALA A 137 9.24 1.84 13.96
C ALA A 137 9.50 3.08 13.09
N LYS A 138 10.24 4.06 13.64
CA LYS A 138 10.77 5.17 12.84
C LYS A 138 11.95 4.71 12.01
N MET A 139 11.95 5.09 10.74
CA MET A 139 12.97 4.70 9.76
C MET A 139 13.24 5.85 8.80
N ARG A 140 14.36 5.76 8.07
CA ARG A 140 14.67 6.66 6.98
C ARG A 140 14.64 5.94 5.65
N TYR A 141 13.90 6.49 4.70
CA TYR A 141 13.90 6.09 3.30
C TYR A 141 15.04 6.76 2.55
N ALA A 142 15.75 5.98 1.74
CA ALA A 142 16.69 6.46 0.75
C ALA A 142 16.32 5.95 -0.65
N PRO A 143 16.36 6.83 -1.68
CA PRO A 143 16.10 6.45 -3.06
C PRO A 143 17.17 5.48 -3.59
N GLY A 144 16.76 4.56 -4.45
CA GLY A 144 17.67 3.69 -5.19
C GLY A 144 18.55 4.49 -6.16
N ASN A 145 19.80 4.05 -6.35
CA ASN A 145 20.74 4.73 -7.23
C ASN A 145 20.51 4.27 -8.68
N ARG A 146 20.18 5.19 -9.60
CA ARG A 146 19.87 4.92 -11.02
C ARG A 146 20.98 4.20 -11.81
N SER A 147 22.20 4.12 -11.27
CA SER A 147 23.40 3.67 -11.98
C SER A 147 23.55 2.15 -12.11
N LYS A 148 22.75 1.34 -11.42
CA LYS A 148 22.81 -0.13 -11.53
C LYS A 148 21.78 -0.62 -12.56
N ARG A 149 22.28 -1.41 -13.52
CA ARG A 149 21.61 -2.15 -14.62
C ARG A 149 20.52 -3.16 -14.17
N SER A 150 19.84 -2.95 -13.05
CA SER A 150 18.72 -3.78 -12.61
C SER A 150 17.40 -3.14 -13.00
N ASP A 151 16.44 -3.95 -13.44
CA ASP A 151 15.07 -3.58 -13.89
C ASP A 151 14.17 -2.94 -12.79
N ALA A 152 14.76 -2.46 -11.70
CA ALA A 152 14.12 -1.93 -10.49
C ALA A 152 14.50 -0.46 -10.23
N VAL A 153 14.45 0.37 -11.27
CA VAL A 153 15.05 1.73 -11.30
C VAL A 153 14.49 2.71 -10.24
N HIS A 154 13.41 2.35 -9.53
CA HIS A 154 12.68 3.26 -8.60
C HIS A 154 12.37 2.63 -7.24
N GLU A 155 13.04 1.52 -6.91
CA GLU A 155 12.96 0.93 -5.58
C GLU A 155 14.06 1.52 -4.69
N GLY A 156 13.67 2.05 -3.53
CA GLY A 156 14.59 2.50 -2.50
C GLY A 156 14.72 1.49 -1.37
N SER A 157 15.35 1.93 -0.29
CA SER A 157 15.62 1.10 0.88
C SER A 157 15.32 1.87 2.16
N LEU A 158 15.11 1.15 3.25
CA LEU A 158 14.97 1.73 4.60
C LEU A 158 16.21 1.46 5.43
N ALA A 159 16.49 2.35 6.37
CA ALA A 159 17.43 2.17 7.48
C ALA A 159 16.75 2.59 8.80
N PHE A 160 17.12 1.99 9.93
CA PHE A 160 16.70 2.55 11.22
C PHE A 160 17.38 3.91 11.45
N GLU A 161 16.81 4.71 12.35
CA GLU A 161 17.44 5.97 12.76
C GLU A 161 18.86 5.71 13.30
N GLY A 162 19.84 6.41 12.76
CA GLY A 162 21.26 6.25 13.11
C GLY A 162 21.99 5.10 12.40
N GLU A 163 21.30 4.22 11.65
CA GLU A 163 21.97 3.22 10.82
C GLU A 163 22.49 3.82 9.50
N THR A 164 23.67 3.37 9.10
CA THR A 164 24.24 3.68 7.78
C THR A 164 23.88 2.63 6.72
N ARG A 165 23.45 1.43 7.14
CA ARG A 165 23.15 0.32 6.24
C ARG A 165 21.66 0.27 5.90
N TYR A 166 21.35 0.71 4.69
CA TYR A 166 20.02 0.59 4.12
C TYR A 166 19.78 -0.83 3.58
N GLY A 167 18.54 -1.30 3.69
CA GLY A 167 18.13 -2.60 3.18
C GLY A 167 16.67 -2.64 2.77
N GLY A 168 16.30 -3.74 2.13
CA GLY A 168 14.97 -3.96 1.61
C GLY A 168 14.68 -3.25 0.28
N THR A 169 13.48 -3.53 -0.21
CA THR A 169 12.96 -3.10 -1.50
C THR A 169 11.67 -2.34 -1.25
N ILE A 170 11.72 -1.02 -1.45
CA ILE A 170 10.67 -0.09 -1.01
C ILE A 170 10.22 0.75 -2.19
N THR A 171 8.92 0.71 -2.46
CA THR A 171 8.31 1.53 -3.49
C THR A 171 7.46 2.60 -2.81
N MET A 172 7.90 3.86 -2.89
CA MET A 172 7.11 4.98 -2.40
C MET A 172 5.98 5.30 -3.38
N ASP A 173 4.82 5.68 -2.85
CA ASP A 173 3.63 6.05 -3.62
C ASP A 173 3.81 7.43 -4.28
N ARG A 174 4.73 8.26 -3.75
CA ARG A 174 5.09 9.59 -4.27
C ARG A 174 6.56 9.93 -4.05
N ASP A 175 7.06 10.94 -4.77
CA ASP A 175 8.34 11.61 -4.51
C ASP A 175 9.54 10.66 -4.27
N ARG A 176 9.61 9.59 -5.07
CA ARG A 176 10.54 8.47 -4.90
C ARG A 176 12.01 8.87 -4.92
N ALA A 177 12.35 10.00 -5.53
CA ALA A 177 13.72 10.50 -5.61
C ALA A 177 14.18 11.24 -4.34
N VAL A 178 13.32 11.39 -3.34
CA VAL A 178 13.57 12.22 -2.16
C VAL A 178 13.65 11.35 -0.90
N ALA A 179 14.84 11.33 -0.29
CA ALA A 179 15.05 10.72 1.01
C ALA A 179 14.22 11.42 2.08
N ARG A 180 13.63 10.66 3.00
CA ARG A 180 12.76 11.19 4.06
C ARG A 180 12.68 10.26 5.25
N ASP A 181 12.35 10.82 6.40
CA ASP A 181 11.94 10.00 7.54
C ASP A 181 10.50 9.55 7.35
N CYS A 182 10.22 8.34 7.80
CA CYS A 182 8.91 7.71 7.71
C CYS A 182 8.76 6.68 8.83
N TRP A 183 7.56 6.15 8.98
CA TRP A 183 7.28 5.03 9.85
C TRP A 183 7.13 3.76 9.04
N ALA A 184 7.64 2.64 9.55
CA ALA A 184 7.47 1.32 8.94
C ALA A 184 6.54 0.47 9.80
N LEU A 185 5.38 0.11 9.26
CA LEU A 185 4.42 -0.82 9.88
C LEU A 185 4.63 -2.22 9.31
N VAL A 186 4.84 -3.21 10.18
CA VAL A 186 4.93 -4.63 9.79
C VAL A 186 3.54 -5.20 9.52
N VAL A 187 3.36 -5.80 8.33
CA VAL A 187 2.08 -6.36 7.90
C VAL A 187 2.16 -7.85 7.54
N GLY A 188 3.23 -8.30 6.89
CA GLY A 188 3.37 -9.69 6.40
C GLY A 188 4.59 -10.40 6.94
N GLN A 189 4.56 -11.74 6.95
CA GLN A 189 5.65 -12.57 7.50
C GLN A 189 6.84 -12.74 6.56
N ARG A 190 6.59 -12.89 5.25
CA ARG A 190 7.63 -13.29 4.28
C ARG A 190 8.47 -12.08 3.89
N HIS A 191 9.79 -12.12 4.15
CA HIS A 191 10.71 -10.99 3.96
C HIS A 191 10.27 -9.68 4.66
N THR A 192 9.42 -9.81 5.69
CA THR A 192 8.72 -8.73 6.39
C THR A 192 8.10 -7.71 5.42
N ASP A 193 6.86 -7.97 4.98
CA ASP A 193 6.11 -6.96 4.23
C ASP A 193 5.81 -5.78 5.13
N ILE A 194 6.08 -4.58 4.64
CA ILE A 194 5.94 -3.34 5.40
C ILE A 194 5.18 -2.28 4.61
N LEU A 195 4.44 -1.45 5.33
CA LEU A 195 3.93 -0.17 4.83
C LEU A 195 4.86 0.94 5.29
N SER A 196 5.19 1.85 4.37
CA SER A 196 5.83 3.11 4.69
C SER A 196 4.74 4.15 4.94
N LEU A 197 4.81 4.82 6.09
CA LEU A 197 3.77 5.69 6.62
C LEU A 197 4.33 7.08 6.95
N GLU A 198 3.48 8.10 6.80
CA GLU A 198 3.72 9.48 7.22
C GLU A 198 2.74 9.80 8.33
N GLU A 199 3.26 10.20 9.49
CA GLU A 199 2.43 10.64 10.61
C GLU A 199 1.92 12.06 10.34
N VAL A 200 0.60 12.23 10.37
CA VAL A 200 -0.05 13.53 10.13
C VAL A 200 -0.62 14.14 11.41
N ASP A 201 -0.87 13.31 12.40
CA ASP A 201 -1.31 13.66 13.75
C ASP A 201 -0.98 12.47 14.67
N HIS A 202 -1.08 12.62 15.99
CA HIS A 202 -0.69 11.59 16.95
C HIS A 202 -1.32 10.23 16.65
N ASN A 203 -0.49 9.24 16.30
CA ASN A 203 -0.89 7.89 15.88
C ASN A 203 -1.83 7.83 14.66
N LYS A 204 -1.93 8.91 13.88
CA LYS A 204 -2.71 9.00 12.65
C LYS A 204 -1.77 9.10 11.46
N PHE A 205 -1.90 8.18 10.52
CA PHE A 205 -0.92 7.99 9.47
C PHE A 205 -1.56 7.97 8.09
N LYS A 206 -0.85 8.55 7.12
CA LYS A 206 -1.06 8.29 5.70
C LYS A 206 -0.07 7.25 5.23
N ARG A 207 -0.54 6.32 4.41
CA ARG A 207 0.32 5.45 3.61
C ARG A 207 1.07 6.30 2.57
N ILE A 208 2.37 6.05 2.45
CA ILE A 208 3.25 6.69 1.46
C ILE A 208 4.13 5.69 0.69
N GLY A 209 3.98 4.39 0.94
CA GLY A 209 4.69 3.35 0.22
C GLY A 209 4.46 1.96 0.77
N CYS A 210 4.98 0.97 0.06
CA CYS A 210 4.98 -0.43 0.48
C CYS A 210 6.24 -1.12 -0.02
N GLY A 211 6.70 -2.11 0.75
CA GLY A 211 7.96 -2.78 0.48
C GLY A 211 8.14 -4.03 1.29
N SER A 212 9.34 -4.58 1.23
CA SER A 212 9.77 -5.71 2.05
C SER A 212 11.21 -5.47 2.49
N ARG A 213 11.51 -5.75 3.75
CA ARG A 213 12.88 -5.69 4.29
C ARG A 213 13.02 -6.82 5.29
N ASP A 214 14.06 -7.64 5.14
CA ASP A 214 14.36 -8.65 6.16
C ASP A 214 14.71 -7.94 7.48
N LEU A 215 13.80 -8.02 8.47
CA LEU A 215 13.90 -7.37 9.76
C LEU A 215 13.96 -8.42 10.87
N LYS A 216 14.82 -8.18 11.87
CA LYS A 216 14.88 -9.01 13.08
C LYS A 216 13.96 -8.42 14.13
N LEU A 217 12.71 -8.84 14.16
CA LEU A 217 11.68 -8.25 15.04
C LEU A 217 11.76 -8.73 16.49
N HIS A 218 12.41 -9.88 16.77
CA HIS A 218 12.52 -10.41 18.12
C HIS A 218 13.70 -9.76 18.88
N GLY A 219 13.39 -9.12 20.02
CA GLY A 219 14.38 -8.51 20.91
C GLY A 219 14.91 -7.15 20.43
N ASP A 220 14.30 -6.59 19.38
CA ASP A 220 14.63 -5.25 18.87
C ASP A 220 13.71 -4.20 19.52
N ASN A 221 14.31 -3.32 20.33
CA ASN A 221 13.60 -2.23 21.00
C ASN A 221 13.22 -1.08 20.05
N SER A 222 13.58 -1.17 18.77
CA SER A 222 13.25 -0.16 17.76
C SER A 222 11.78 -0.20 17.33
N PHE A 223 11.09 -1.32 17.53
CA PHE A 223 9.66 -1.45 17.25
C PHE A 223 8.81 -1.29 18.50
N SER A 224 7.69 -0.60 18.33
CA SER A 224 6.62 -0.50 19.33
C SER A 224 5.36 -1.16 18.80
N LEU A 225 4.64 -1.89 19.65
CA LEU A 225 3.30 -2.39 19.34
C LEU A 225 2.30 -1.27 19.62
N THR A 226 1.69 -0.74 18.57
CA THR A 226 0.94 0.52 18.65
C THR A 226 -0.40 0.41 17.91
N ASP A 227 -1.43 1.03 18.47
CA ASP A 227 -2.72 1.25 17.81
C ASP A 227 -2.62 2.51 16.96
N ILE A 228 -2.88 2.39 15.67
CA ILE A 228 -2.78 3.47 14.71
C ILE A 228 -4.08 3.65 13.93
N SER A 229 -4.31 4.86 13.45
CA SER A 229 -5.35 5.20 12.49
C SER A 229 -4.72 5.43 11.13
N LEU A 230 -4.92 4.48 10.20
CA LEU A 230 -4.46 4.59 8.82
C LEU A 230 -5.56 5.23 7.97
N ILE A 231 -5.34 6.47 7.51
CA ILE A 231 -6.31 7.29 6.76
C ILE A 231 -5.99 7.41 5.27
#